data_AF-A0A925H5S8-F1
#
_entry.id   AF-A0A925H5S8-F1
#
_cell.length_a   1.000
_cell.length_b   1.000
_cell.length_c   1.000
_cell.angle_alpha   90.00
_cell.angle_beta   90.00
_cell.angle_gamma   90.00
#
_symmetry.space_group_name_H-M   'P 1'
#
loop_
_entity.id
_entity.type
_entity.pdbx_description
1 polymer ?
#
loop_
_entity_poly.entity_id
_entity_poly.type
_entity_poly.pdbx_seq_one_letter_code
_entity_poly.pdbx_strand_id
1 'polypeptide(L)'
;MHRLAAFLITTASFAPDLIAQVRRNPTSPVSEYVDSRTCAACHAEIAKKYALTSMAKSVSPAGAASTVEVAPALFEHSLSSRKYDIQSKAGQIVQRRTFTLTGDVYEQTGTHVVGSGKNARSYLHRAGSGELSQLPLSWYSQSHQWSMSPGYDAPKHFDFSRQVDPGCLFCHTAYPTRMEVVPSLTGGIDCQRCHGPGSKHIGTGGSVKTIVNPAKLESSRRLDVCLQCHLQSTSDPLPHMVLRTDRNLFSFRPGESLSDYAVHLDRPSHSGEQRVEVNSHGYRLLASKCFLQTSGSIQCTSCHNPHGEVSTSAVRERTQAQCLSCHKPHETFAKESCDSCHMPRVVARDAPLVQVTDHRIQKPAKEHLRVKASEGPYKGELLLYRSQGLRFAEEQLYLGIAYVEGGADRHKGLALLQAYPDRLPVSAVRALATGLDKTGNLAGALPVYLRLTRSAEDLALQADALQRSGRTNDAEARFELALPLPQAHLGLAALLLSAGRPDLALEHWMKAASSVKTRSEALSNLGA
;
A
#
# COMPACT_ATOMS: atom_id res chain seq x y z
N MET A 1 71.18 8.85 18.57
CA MET A 1 70.47 8.28 17.40
C MET A 1 69.34 9.20 17.05
N HIS A 2 69.54 10.02 16.02
CA HIS A 2 68.65 11.08 15.55
C HIS A 2 68.54 10.89 14.04
N ARG A 3 67.34 11.03 13.48
CA ARG A 3 67.03 12.00 12.43
C ARG A 3 65.56 11.87 12.01
N LEU A 4 64.83 12.96 12.21
CA LEU A 4 63.55 13.26 11.56
C LEU A 4 63.73 13.24 10.04
N ALA A 5 62.76 12.70 9.31
CA ALA A 5 62.54 12.99 7.91
C ALA A 5 61.06 13.34 7.70
N ALA A 6 60.82 14.58 7.27
CA ALA A 6 59.52 15.14 6.94
C ALA A 6 58.97 14.49 5.66
N PHE A 7 57.70 14.12 5.67
CA PHE A 7 56.98 13.69 4.46
C PHE A 7 56.29 14.90 3.82
N LEU A 8 56.74 15.23 2.60
CA LEU A 8 56.10 16.18 1.70
C LEU A 8 54.75 15.63 1.23
N ILE A 9 53.69 16.42 1.43
CA ILE A 9 52.36 16.17 0.86
C ILE A 9 52.37 16.68 -0.59
N THR A 10 52.39 15.77 -1.56
CA THR A 10 52.08 16.08 -2.96
C THR A 10 50.57 16.00 -3.18
N THR A 11 49.96 17.15 -3.48
CA THR A 11 48.57 17.27 -3.92
C THR A 11 48.41 16.72 -5.34
N ALA A 12 47.79 15.55 -5.48
CA ALA A 12 47.36 15.04 -6.77
C ALA A 12 45.97 15.61 -7.10
N SER A 13 45.93 16.51 -8.11
CA SER A 13 44.70 16.98 -8.74
C SER A 13 43.97 15.81 -9.41
N PHE A 14 42.76 15.51 -8.95
CA PHE A 14 41.87 14.57 -9.62
C PHE A 14 41.15 15.27 -10.78
N ALA A 15 41.23 14.66 -11.96
CA ALA A 15 40.62 15.13 -13.19
C ALA A 15 39.06 15.10 -13.15
N PRO A 16 38.34 15.97 -13.90
CA PRO A 16 36.90 16.17 -13.75
C PRO A 16 35.98 15.21 -14.52
N ASP A 17 36.48 14.13 -15.13
CA ASP A 17 35.76 13.42 -16.20
C ASP A 17 35.08 12.08 -15.81
N LEU A 18 34.76 11.86 -14.53
CA LEU A 18 33.97 10.70 -14.08
C LEU A 18 32.55 11.04 -13.61
N ILE A 19 32.03 12.21 -14.00
CA ILE A 19 30.63 12.63 -13.74
C ILE A 19 29.68 12.28 -14.90
N ALA A 20 30.20 11.89 -16.07
CA ALA A 20 29.41 11.61 -17.26
C ALA A 20 29.07 10.11 -17.45
N GLN A 21 28.52 9.44 -16.43
CA GLN A 21 27.80 8.16 -16.64
C GLN A 21 26.80 7.80 -15.53
N VAL A 22 26.37 8.79 -14.74
CA VAL A 22 25.11 8.67 -14.00
C VAL A 22 24.01 8.56 -15.05
N ARG A 23 23.56 7.32 -15.28
CA ARG A 23 22.38 7.03 -16.09
C ARG A 23 21.31 8.03 -15.69
N ARG A 24 20.92 8.82 -16.68
CA ARG A 24 19.73 9.67 -16.69
C ARG A 24 18.68 8.99 -15.80
N ASN A 25 18.25 9.66 -14.75
CA ASN A 25 16.87 9.44 -14.28
C ASN A 25 16.04 9.37 -15.56
N PRO A 26 15.23 8.34 -15.79
CA PRO A 26 14.20 8.49 -16.79
C PRO A 26 13.38 9.67 -16.28
N THR A 27 13.62 10.84 -16.86
CA THR A 27 12.61 11.88 -16.97
C THR A 27 11.37 11.12 -17.35
N SER A 28 10.42 10.96 -16.42
CA SER A 28 9.19 10.22 -16.66
C SER A 28 8.69 10.70 -18.02
N PRO A 29 8.67 9.84 -19.05
CA PRO A 29 8.19 10.26 -20.34
C PRO A 29 6.77 10.77 -20.12
N VAL A 30 6.36 11.74 -20.93
CA VAL A 30 4.94 12.01 -21.20
C VAL A 30 4.19 10.68 -21.13
N SER A 31 3.31 10.54 -20.12
CA SER A 31 2.80 9.26 -19.62
C SER A 31 2.64 8.21 -20.73
N GLU A 32 3.46 7.16 -20.69
CA GLU A 32 3.31 6.02 -21.60
C GLU A 32 1.95 5.32 -21.43
N TYR A 33 1.23 5.63 -20.34
CA TYR A 33 -0.14 5.22 -20.08
C TYR A 33 -1.16 6.12 -20.75
N VAL A 34 -2.19 5.50 -21.30
CA VAL A 34 -3.30 6.17 -21.98
C VAL A 34 -4.59 6.01 -21.19
N ASP A 35 -5.65 6.74 -21.58
CA ASP A 35 -7.00 6.44 -21.11
C ASP A 35 -7.40 5.02 -21.56
N SER A 36 -7.73 4.15 -20.62
CA SER A 36 -8.09 2.75 -20.90
C SER A 36 -9.37 2.62 -21.72
N ARG A 37 -10.22 3.65 -21.78
CA ARG A 37 -11.39 3.69 -22.67
C ARG A 37 -10.99 3.61 -24.14
N THR A 38 -9.79 4.07 -24.51
CA THR A 38 -9.28 3.97 -25.89
C THR A 38 -9.10 2.50 -26.32
N CYS A 39 -8.84 1.58 -25.39
CA CYS A 39 -8.71 0.16 -25.69
C CYS A 39 -10.01 -0.44 -26.28
N ALA A 40 -11.18 0.09 -25.89
CA ALA A 40 -12.48 -0.42 -26.31
C ALA A 40 -12.74 -0.24 -27.82
N ALA A 41 -12.06 0.70 -28.49
CA ALA A 41 -12.20 0.92 -29.93
C ALA A 41 -11.74 -0.30 -30.76
N CYS A 42 -10.73 -1.03 -30.28
CA CYS A 42 -10.22 -2.25 -30.93
C CYS A 42 -10.62 -3.54 -30.19
N HIS A 43 -10.91 -3.46 -28.88
CA HIS A 43 -11.19 -4.60 -28.01
C HIS A 43 -12.55 -4.51 -27.32
N ALA A 44 -13.60 -4.12 -28.05
CA ALA A 44 -14.93 -3.82 -27.51
C ALA A 44 -15.49 -4.93 -26.61
N GLU A 45 -15.45 -6.19 -27.06
CA GLU A 45 -15.99 -7.32 -26.29
C GLU A 45 -15.22 -7.59 -24.99
N ILE A 46 -13.90 -7.46 -25.02
CA ILE A 46 -13.06 -7.63 -23.83
C ILE A 46 -13.33 -6.49 -22.85
N ALA A 47 -13.37 -5.24 -23.34
CA ALA A 47 -13.64 -4.08 -22.52
C ALA A 47 -15.01 -4.17 -21.83
N LYS A 48 -16.05 -4.57 -22.58
CA LYS A 48 -17.41 -4.77 -22.06
C LYS A 48 -17.45 -5.81 -20.94
N LYS A 49 -16.80 -6.97 -21.13
CA LYS A 49 -16.75 -8.03 -20.11
C LYS A 49 -15.90 -7.61 -18.91
N TYR A 50 -14.75 -6.97 -19.15
CA TYR A 50 -13.84 -6.54 -18.10
C TYR A 50 -14.48 -5.50 -17.17
N ALA A 51 -15.26 -4.56 -17.72
CA ALA A 51 -15.98 -3.55 -16.95
C ALA A 51 -16.95 -4.14 -15.90
N LEU A 52 -17.36 -5.40 -16.07
CA LEU A 52 -18.23 -6.09 -15.11
C LEU A 52 -17.46 -6.72 -13.94
N THR A 53 -16.15 -6.91 -14.07
CA THR A 53 -15.30 -7.57 -13.07
C THR A 53 -15.15 -6.75 -11.79
N SER A 54 -14.81 -7.42 -10.69
CA SER A 54 -14.47 -6.74 -9.43
C SER A 54 -13.22 -5.87 -9.53
N MET A 55 -12.29 -6.18 -10.45
CA MET A 55 -11.08 -5.38 -10.67
C MET A 55 -11.42 -4.02 -11.30
N ALA A 56 -12.24 -3.99 -12.36
CA ALA A 56 -12.67 -2.73 -12.97
C ALA A 56 -13.47 -1.84 -11.99
N LYS A 57 -14.18 -2.47 -11.05
CA LYS A 57 -15.00 -1.82 -10.01
C LYS A 57 -14.27 -1.64 -8.67
N SER A 58 -12.95 -1.83 -8.61
CA SER A 58 -12.19 -1.71 -7.36
C SER A 58 -12.21 -0.29 -6.78
N VAL A 59 -12.44 0.72 -7.62
CA VAL A 59 -12.73 2.11 -7.27
C VAL A 59 -13.77 2.67 -8.22
N SER A 60 -14.67 3.51 -7.72
CA SER A 60 -15.62 4.27 -8.54
C SER A 60 -16.02 5.58 -7.86
N PRO A 61 -16.46 6.60 -8.62
CA PRO A 61 -17.16 7.75 -8.04
C PRO A 61 -18.42 7.30 -7.27
N ALA A 62 -18.71 7.95 -6.15
CA ALA A 62 -19.94 7.70 -5.41
C ALA A 62 -21.17 8.06 -6.28
N GLY A 63 -22.24 7.27 -6.17
CA GLY A 63 -23.44 7.40 -7.00
C GLY A 63 -23.36 6.74 -8.39
N ALA A 64 -22.16 6.41 -8.90
CA ALA A 64 -22.00 5.65 -10.14
C ALA A 64 -22.13 4.13 -9.95
N ALA A 65 -21.94 3.65 -8.71
CA ALA A 65 -22.03 2.24 -8.36
C ALA A 65 -23.48 1.82 -8.10
N SER A 66 -23.86 0.60 -8.48
CA SER A 66 -25.14 0.00 -8.08
C SER A 66 -25.26 0.00 -6.56
N THR A 67 -26.33 0.55 -6.02
CA THR A 67 -26.57 0.59 -4.57
C THR A 67 -26.83 -0.83 -4.05
N VAL A 68 -25.89 -1.35 -3.28
CA VAL A 68 -26.03 -2.59 -2.51
C VAL A 68 -26.27 -2.32 -1.04
N GLU A 69 -26.16 -1.06 -0.64
CA GLU A 69 -26.17 -0.58 0.72
C GLU A 69 -27.58 -0.22 1.17
N VAL A 70 -27.86 -0.48 2.45
CA VAL A 70 -29.11 -0.06 3.08
C VAL A 70 -28.88 1.28 3.78
N ALA A 71 -29.62 2.31 3.36
CA ALA A 71 -29.69 3.61 4.01
C ALA A 71 -31.15 4.14 3.94
N PRO A 72 -31.64 4.87 4.96
CA PRO A 72 -30.91 5.33 6.14
C PRO A 72 -30.57 4.20 7.13
N ALA A 73 -29.53 4.41 7.93
CA ALA A 73 -29.10 3.48 8.97
C ALA A 73 -28.47 4.22 10.17
N LEU A 74 -28.46 3.56 11.32
CA LEU A 74 -27.77 4.03 12.53
C LEU A 74 -26.71 3.01 12.93
N PHE A 75 -25.55 3.51 13.37
CA PHE A 75 -24.49 2.67 13.90
C PHE A 75 -23.87 3.33 15.14
N GLU A 76 -23.70 2.56 16.21
CA GLU A 76 -23.07 3.02 17.44
C GLU A 76 -21.75 2.27 17.66
N HIS A 77 -20.66 3.03 17.78
CA HIS A 77 -19.36 2.52 18.19
C HIS A 77 -19.12 2.90 19.66
N SER A 78 -19.52 1.99 20.55
CA SER A 78 -19.44 2.20 22.01
C SER A 78 -18.02 2.48 22.49
N LEU A 79 -17.02 1.81 21.92
CA LEU A 79 -15.60 1.97 22.29
C LEU A 79 -15.09 3.40 22.10
N SER A 80 -15.58 4.13 21.09
CA SER A 80 -15.18 5.52 20.83
C SER A 80 -16.22 6.55 21.27
N SER A 81 -17.31 6.11 21.91
CA SER A 81 -18.44 6.98 22.27
C SER A 81 -18.99 7.79 21.08
N ARG A 82 -19.10 7.16 19.90
CA ARG A 82 -19.56 7.81 18.66
C ARG A 82 -20.78 7.11 18.10
N LYS A 83 -21.78 7.89 17.72
CA LYS A 83 -22.95 7.45 16.94
C LYS A 83 -22.85 8.00 15.53
N TYR A 84 -23.27 7.21 14.56
CA TYR A 84 -23.24 7.55 13.16
C TYR A 84 -24.62 7.37 12.53
N ASP A 85 -25.12 8.44 11.94
CA ASP A 85 -26.26 8.44 11.03
C ASP A 85 -25.73 8.29 9.60
N ILE A 86 -26.16 7.23 8.92
CA ILE A 86 -25.84 7.00 7.51
C ILE A 86 -27.05 7.38 6.66
N GLN A 87 -26.85 8.28 5.70
CA GLN A 87 -27.87 8.73 4.77
C GLN A 87 -27.41 8.53 3.33
N SER A 88 -28.37 8.43 2.41
CA SER A 88 -28.12 8.49 0.96
C SER A 88 -28.71 9.79 0.42
N LYS A 89 -27.87 10.68 -0.11
CA LYS A 89 -28.28 11.94 -0.73
C LYS A 89 -27.81 11.90 -2.19
N ALA A 90 -28.74 11.93 -3.14
CA ALA A 90 -28.45 11.87 -4.59
C ALA A 90 -27.52 10.69 -4.99
N GLY A 91 -27.69 9.52 -4.35
CA GLY A 91 -26.87 8.33 -4.60
C GLY A 91 -25.49 8.35 -3.93
N GLN A 92 -25.14 9.41 -3.20
CA GLN A 92 -23.93 9.47 -2.40
C GLN A 92 -24.22 9.14 -0.94
N ILE A 93 -23.33 8.36 -0.33
CA ILE A 93 -23.40 8.07 1.09
C ILE A 93 -22.87 9.26 1.89
N VAL A 94 -23.64 9.66 2.88
CA VAL A 94 -23.30 10.70 3.84
C VAL A 94 -23.24 10.06 5.22
N GLN A 95 -22.14 10.27 5.92
CA GLN A 95 -21.95 9.79 7.29
C GLN A 95 -21.91 11.00 8.22
N ARG A 96 -22.85 11.06 9.17
CA ARG A 96 -22.93 12.09 10.19
C ARG A 96 -22.62 11.47 11.54
N ARG A 97 -21.56 11.94 12.19
CA ARG A 97 -21.06 11.48 13.48
C ARG A 97 -21.51 12.43 14.59
N THR A 98 -22.08 11.87 15.64
CA THR A 98 -22.35 12.54 16.92
C THR A 98 -21.44 11.97 17.99
N PHE A 99 -20.63 12.80 18.64
CA PHE A 99 -19.80 12.39 19.78
C PHE A 99 -20.66 12.43 21.04
N THR A 100 -20.97 11.28 21.61
CA THR A 100 -22.03 11.15 22.62
C THR A 100 -21.68 11.83 23.95
N LEU A 101 -20.39 12.08 24.22
CA LEU A 101 -19.94 12.74 25.44
C LEU A 101 -20.13 14.26 25.42
N THR A 102 -20.10 14.89 24.25
CA THR A 102 -20.15 16.36 24.12
C THR A 102 -21.34 16.87 23.30
N GLY A 103 -21.96 15.99 22.51
CA GLY A 103 -22.96 16.36 21.51
C GLY A 103 -22.36 16.93 20.22
N ASP A 104 -21.04 16.97 20.06
CA ASP A 104 -20.38 17.44 18.83
C ASP A 104 -20.85 16.64 17.61
N VAL A 105 -21.17 17.34 16.52
CA VAL A 105 -21.68 16.78 15.28
C VAL A 105 -20.77 17.15 14.13
N TYR A 106 -20.42 16.16 13.30
CA TYR A 106 -19.71 16.39 12.04
C TYR A 106 -20.28 15.49 10.94
N GLU A 107 -20.42 16.01 9.74
CA GLU A 107 -20.95 15.29 8.58
C GLU A 107 -19.94 15.33 7.44
N GLN A 108 -19.82 14.22 6.72
CA GLN A 108 -19.02 14.17 5.50
C GLN A 108 -19.66 13.28 4.44
N THR A 109 -19.61 13.75 3.20
CA THR A 109 -20.06 13.00 2.02
C THR A 109 -18.95 12.14 1.46
N GLY A 110 -19.25 10.87 1.20
CA GLY A 110 -18.41 9.95 0.44
C GLY A 110 -18.46 10.31 -1.04
N THR A 111 -17.35 10.80 -1.57
CA THR A 111 -17.18 11.19 -2.98
C THR A 111 -16.80 10.03 -3.89
N HIS A 112 -16.14 9.00 -3.32
CA HIS A 112 -15.69 7.81 -4.03
C HIS A 112 -15.90 6.57 -3.17
N VAL A 113 -15.94 5.42 -3.83
CA VAL A 113 -16.08 4.10 -3.22
C VAL A 113 -14.86 3.27 -3.57
N VAL A 114 -14.26 2.64 -2.56
CA VAL A 114 -13.19 1.65 -2.69
C VAL A 114 -13.76 0.28 -2.36
N GLY A 115 -13.53 -0.67 -3.26
CA GLY A 115 -14.06 -2.02 -3.20
C GLY A 115 -15.24 -2.23 -4.15
N SER A 116 -15.27 -3.41 -4.79
CA SER A 116 -16.30 -3.72 -5.80
C SER A 116 -17.71 -3.93 -5.23
N GLY A 117 -17.85 -4.07 -3.91
CA GLY A 117 -19.09 -4.50 -3.26
C GLY A 117 -19.28 -6.01 -3.22
N LYS A 118 -18.31 -6.82 -3.67
CA LYS A 118 -18.36 -8.28 -3.48
C LYS A 118 -18.16 -8.70 -2.02
N ASN A 119 -17.23 -8.03 -1.32
CA ASN A 119 -16.92 -8.29 0.08
C ASN A 119 -17.35 -7.11 0.95
N ALA A 120 -16.80 -5.93 0.63
CA ALA A 120 -17.12 -4.68 1.31
C ALA A 120 -16.96 -3.49 0.36
N ARG A 121 -17.47 -2.33 0.81
CA ARG A 121 -17.26 -1.00 0.24
C ARG A 121 -16.90 -0.02 1.34
N SER A 122 -15.74 0.60 1.20
CA SER A 122 -15.31 1.74 2.02
C SER A 122 -15.49 3.03 1.24
N TYR A 123 -15.75 4.12 1.94
CA TYR A 123 -16.04 5.41 1.33
C TYR A 123 -14.87 6.36 1.52
N LEU A 124 -14.55 7.11 0.47
CA LEU A 124 -13.53 8.15 0.51
C LEU A 124 -14.14 9.53 0.29
N HIS A 125 -13.64 10.51 1.02
CA HIS A 125 -13.88 11.91 0.74
C HIS A 125 -12.66 12.52 0.06
N ARG A 126 -12.86 13.21 -1.06
CA ARG A 126 -11.85 14.02 -1.73
C ARG A 126 -12.07 15.48 -1.39
N ALA A 127 -11.15 16.06 -0.63
CA ALA A 127 -11.17 17.47 -0.28
C ALA A 127 -10.92 18.35 -1.52
N GLY A 128 -11.24 19.64 -1.43
CA GLY A 128 -10.94 20.62 -2.49
C GLY A 128 -9.45 20.69 -2.87
N SER A 129 -8.56 20.41 -1.91
CA SER A 129 -7.11 20.28 -2.14
C SER A 129 -6.71 19.05 -2.96
N GLY A 130 -7.63 18.09 -3.17
CA GLY A 130 -7.38 16.82 -3.83
C GLY A 130 -6.97 15.68 -2.90
N GLU A 131 -6.71 15.97 -1.62
CA GLU A 131 -6.42 14.94 -0.61
C GLU A 131 -7.60 14.01 -0.38
N LEU A 132 -7.29 12.75 -0.08
CA LEU A 132 -8.29 11.71 0.19
C LEU A 132 -8.27 11.32 1.66
N SER A 133 -9.45 11.28 2.28
CA SER A 133 -9.65 10.61 3.56
C SER A 133 -10.64 9.48 3.46
N GLN A 134 -10.42 8.43 4.25
CA GLN A 134 -11.38 7.36 4.42
C GLN A 134 -12.45 7.78 5.43
N LEU A 135 -13.71 7.39 5.16
CA LEU A 135 -14.81 7.59 6.10
C LEU A 135 -14.89 6.47 7.14
N PRO A 136 -15.42 6.76 8.34
CA PRO A 136 -15.43 5.82 9.47
C PRO A 136 -16.15 4.50 9.22
N LEU A 137 -17.21 4.48 8.42
CA LEU A 137 -18.00 3.27 8.18
C LEU A 137 -17.85 2.71 6.77
N SER A 138 -17.89 1.39 6.70
CA SER A 138 -17.92 0.60 5.48
C SER A 138 -19.16 -0.29 5.44
N TRP A 139 -19.64 -0.58 4.24
CA TRP A 139 -20.69 -1.57 4.01
C TRP A 139 -20.07 -2.95 3.80
N TYR A 140 -20.51 -3.95 4.56
CA TYR A 140 -20.05 -5.33 4.45
C TYR A 140 -21.14 -6.16 3.77
N SER A 141 -20.90 -6.54 2.52
CA SER A 141 -21.92 -7.13 1.65
C SER A 141 -22.32 -8.55 2.06
N GLN A 142 -21.41 -9.31 2.66
CA GLN A 142 -21.68 -10.70 3.06
C GLN A 142 -22.59 -10.78 4.29
N SER A 143 -22.44 -9.84 5.23
CA SER A 143 -23.26 -9.72 6.44
C SER A 143 -24.40 -8.71 6.32
N HIS A 144 -24.50 -8.02 5.19
CA HIS A 144 -25.55 -7.01 4.91
C HIS A 144 -25.65 -5.92 5.99
N GLN A 145 -24.52 -5.42 6.46
CA GLN A 145 -24.49 -4.44 7.55
C GLN A 145 -23.42 -3.36 7.35
N TRP A 146 -23.68 -2.21 7.98
CA TRP A 146 -22.65 -1.21 8.27
C TRP A 146 -21.81 -1.64 9.46
N SER A 147 -20.51 -1.39 9.37
CA SER A 147 -19.60 -1.50 10.51
C SER A 147 -18.40 -0.57 10.31
N MET A 148 -17.54 -0.48 11.33
CA MET A 148 -16.30 0.28 11.26
C MET A 148 -15.46 -0.15 10.06
N SER A 149 -14.96 0.84 9.32
CA SER A 149 -13.94 0.67 8.29
C SER A 149 -12.69 0.00 8.87
N PRO A 150 -11.92 -0.77 8.09
CA PRO A 150 -10.69 -1.38 8.60
C PRO A 150 -9.74 -0.35 9.24
N GLY A 151 -9.35 -0.57 10.50
CA GLY A 151 -8.50 0.34 11.28
C GLY A 151 -9.24 1.41 12.09
N TYR A 152 -10.56 1.33 12.18
CA TYR A 152 -11.40 2.22 13.00
C TYR A 152 -11.96 1.56 14.27
N ASP A 153 -11.79 0.26 14.42
CA ASP A 153 -12.31 -0.60 15.48
C ASP A 153 -11.61 -0.46 16.85
N ALA A 154 -10.89 0.66 17.05
CA ALA A 154 -10.23 1.03 18.30
C ALA A 154 -10.93 2.22 18.97
N PRO A 155 -10.85 2.37 20.31
CA PRO A 155 -11.46 3.51 21.00
C PRO A 155 -10.91 4.88 20.52
N LYS A 156 -9.62 4.91 20.17
CA LYS A 156 -8.96 6.06 19.55
C LYS A 156 -8.72 5.76 18.08
N HIS A 157 -9.35 6.55 17.21
CA HIS A 157 -9.17 6.47 15.77
C HIS A 157 -9.32 7.85 15.12
N PHE A 158 -8.79 8.01 13.92
CA PHE A 158 -8.70 9.28 13.18
C PHE A 158 -10.03 9.87 12.70
N ASP A 159 -11.15 9.19 12.94
CA ASP A 159 -12.48 9.62 12.48
C ASP A 159 -12.46 10.03 10.98
N PHE A 160 -13.00 11.20 10.62
CA PHE A 160 -13.02 11.71 9.24
C PHE A 160 -11.65 12.22 8.71
N SER A 161 -10.60 12.20 9.53
CA SER A 161 -9.27 12.72 9.20
C SER A 161 -8.26 11.66 8.75
N ARG A 162 -8.64 10.37 8.70
CA ARG A 162 -7.72 9.31 8.27
C ARG A 162 -7.37 9.48 6.79
N GLN A 163 -6.14 9.88 6.50
CA GLN A 163 -5.67 9.96 5.12
C GLN A 163 -5.56 8.58 4.48
N VAL A 164 -5.85 8.53 3.18
CA VAL A 164 -5.65 7.33 2.37
C VAL A 164 -4.18 7.21 2.03
N ASP A 165 -3.57 6.09 2.45
CA ASP A 165 -2.21 5.75 2.07
C ASP A 165 -2.12 5.50 0.56
N PRO A 166 -1.14 6.07 -0.17
CA PRO A 166 -0.96 5.82 -1.61
C PRO A 166 -0.85 4.32 -1.95
N GLY A 167 -0.31 3.50 -1.04
CA GLY A 167 -0.25 2.05 -1.15
C GLY A 167 -1.62 1.39 -1.27
N CYS A 168 -2.67 1.96 -0.65
CA CYS A 168 -4.04 1.51 -0.89
C CYS A 168 -4.44 1.72 -2.36
N LEU A 169 -4.10 2.89 -2.92
CA LEU A 169 -4.43 3.21 -4.31
C LEU A 169 -3.64 2.34 -5.30
N PHE A 170 -2.44 1.90 -4.91
CA PHE A 170 -1.63 1.00 -5.75
C PHE A 170 -2.33 -0.33 -6.07
N CYS A 171 -3.14 -0.90 -5.18
CA CYS A 171 -3.87 -2.14 -5.48
C CYS A 171 -5.29 -1.91 -6.00
N HIS A 172 -5.76 -0.65 -6.02
CA HIS A 172 -7.17 -0.33 -6.25
C HIS A 172 -7.44 0.56 -7.47
N THR A 173 -6.43 1.22 -8.04
CA THR A 173 -6.59 2.18 -9.14
C THR A 173 -5.72 1.83 -10.35
N ALA A 174 -5.98 2.44 -11.50
CA ALA A 174 -5.07 2.40 -12.65
C ALA A 174 -3.73 3.11 -12.35
N TYR A 175 -2.75 2.96 -13.24
CA TYR A 175 -1.53 3.79 -13.18
C TYR A 175 -1.88 5.27 -13.42
N PRO A 176 -1.21 6.22 -12.73
CA PRO A 176 -1.42 7.64 -12.97
C PRO A 176 -0.99 8.01 -14.41
N THR A 177 -1.85 8.74 -15.13
CA THR A 177 -1.63 9.14 -16.53
C THR A 177 -0.91 10.50 -16.66
N ARG A 178 -0.54 11.12 -15.54
CA ARG A 178 0.20 12.39 -15.43
C ARG A 178 1.08 12.36 -14.18
N MET A 179 1.93 13.37 -13.97
CA MET A 179 2.62 13.63 -12.70
C MET A 179 1.66 13.99 -11.55
N GLU A 180 0.40 13.57 -11.61
CA GLU A 180 -0.56 13.79 -10.54
C GLU A 180 -0.15 12.92 -9.34
N VAL A 181 -0.14 13.55 -8.17
CA VAL A 181 0.16 12.92 -6.87
C VAL A 181 -0.91 11.88 -6.50
N VAL A 182 -2.10 11.95 -7.13
CA VAL A 182 -3.23 11.05 -6.91
C VAL A 182 -3.64 10.42 -8.25
N PRO A 183 -3.71 9.09 -8.37
CA PRO A 183 -4.21 8.41 -9.57
C PRO A 183 -5.63 8.84 -9.92
N SER A 184 -6.00 8.69 -11.19
CA SER A 184 -7.38 8.92 -11.61
C SER A 184 -8.33 7.99 -10.84
N LEU A 185 -9.18 8.57 -9.99
CA LEU A 185 -10.21 7.85 -9.25
C LEU A 185 -11.47 7.59 -10.10
N THR A 186 -11.40 7.88 -11.40
CA THR A 186 -12.51 7.69 -12.34
C THR A 186 -12.75 6.22 -12.70
N GLY A 187 -11.85 5.31 -12.31
CA GLY A 187 -11.98 3.88 -12.55
C GLY A 187 -11.01 3.06 -11.69
N GLY A 188 -11.33 1.77 -11.51
CA GLY A 188 -10.51 0.82 -10.75
C GLY A 188 -9.25 0.37 -11.49
N ILE A 189 -8.84 -0.87 -11.24
CA ILE A 189 -7.77 -1.54 -11.99
C ILE A 189 -8.15 -1.59 -13.47
N ASP A 190 -7.21 -1.27 -14.36
CA ASP A 190 -7.41 -1.18 -15.80
C ASP A 190 -6.58 -2.21 -16.59
N CYS A 191 -6.69 -2.16 -17.92
CA CYS A 191 -5.94 -3.05 -18.82
C CYS A 191 -4.42 -2.96 -18.59
N GLN A 192 -3.92 -1.75 -18.34
CA GLN A 192 -2.49 -1.45 -18.29
C GLN A 192 -1.82 -1.93 -16.99
N ARG A 193 -2.60 -2.26 -15.95
CA ARG A 193 -2.13 -2.97 -14.76
C ARG A 193 -1.58 -4.36 -15.05
N CYS A 194 -2.13 -5.03 -16.06
CA CYS A 194 -1.72 -6.38 -16.46
C CYS A 194 -0.91 -6.39 -17.76
N HIS A 195 -1.15 -5.42 -18.64
CA HIS A 195 -0.56 -5.37 -19.98
C HIS A 195 0.57 -4.33 -20.15
N GLY A 196 0.80 -3.49 -19.15
CA GLY A 196 1.76 -2.39 -19.21
C GLY A 196 1.24 -1.18 -20.00
N PRO A 197 2.08 -0.16 -20.20
CA PRO A 197 1.69 1.09 -20.86
C PRO A 197 1.24 0.89 -22.32
N GLY A 198 0.08 1.44 -22.70
CA GLY A 198 -0.56 1.20 -23.99
C GLY A 198 -0.17 2.15 -25.14
N SER A 199 0.50 3.26 -24.86
CA SER A 199 0.77 4.32 -25.86
C SER A 199 1.46 3.82 -27.13
N LYS A 200 2.54 3.04 -27.00
CA LYS A 200 3.27 2.47 -28.14
C LYS A 200 2.44 1.47 -28.94
N HIS A 201 1.58 0.72 -28.26
CA HIS A 201 0.67 -0.23 -28.90
C HIS A 201 -0.35 0.47 -29.79
N ILE A 202 -0.97 1.53 -29.28
CA ILE A 202 -1.89 2.35 -30.07
C ILE A 202 -1.15 3.04 -31.21
N GLY A 203 0.02 3.65 -30.94
CA GLY A 203 0.80 4.37 -31.94
C GLY A 203 1.34 3.50 -33.09
N THR A 204 1.37 2.18 -32.92
CA THR A 204 1.78 1.22 -33.97
C THR A 204 0.59 0.51 -34.63
N GLY A 205 -0.64 1.01 -34.42
CA GLY A 205 -1.85 0.40 -34.99
C GLY A 205 -2.22 -0.94 -34.37
N GLY A 206 -1.82 -1.19 -33.11
CA GLY A 206 -2.16 -2.42 -32.39
C GLY A 206 -1.13 -3.54 -32.51
N SER A 207 0.16 -3.23 -32.72
CA SER A 207 1.20 -4.26 -32.79
C SER A 207 1.31 -5.05 -31.47
N VAL A 208 1.16 -6.37 -31.54
CA VAL A 208 1.26 -7.24 -30.35
C VAL A 208 2.67 -7.34 -29.76
N LYS A 209 3.69 -6.83 -30.46
CA LYS A 209 5.09 -6.80 -30.00
C LYS A 209 5.37 -5.64 -29.05
N THR A 210 4.46 -4.67 -28.93
CA THR A 210 4.67 -3.44 -28.17
C THR A 210 3.82 -3.36 -26.90
N ILE A 211 3.16 -4.45 -26.54
CA ILE A 211 2.36 -4.58 -25.32
C ILE A 211 2.57 -5.96 -24.71
N VAL A 212 2.52 -6.07 -23.39
CA VAL A 212 2.72 -7.35 -22.71
C VAL A 212 1.48 -8.21 -22.89
N ASN A 213 1.67 -9.48 -23.23
CA ASN A 213 0.62 -10.48 -23.13
C ASN A 213 0.98 -11.47 -22.01
N PRO A 214 0.31 -11.42 -20.84
CA PRO A 214 0.61 -12.30 -19.72
C PRO A 214 0.58 -13.80 -20.05
N ALA A 215 -0.23 -14.22 -21.02
CA ALA A 215 -0.30 -15.62 -21.44
C ALA A 215 0.99 -16.11 -22.15
N LYS A 216 1.81 -15.18 -22.65
CA LYS A 216 3.11 -15.47 -23.29
C LYS A 216 4.30 -15.34 -22.33
N LEU A 217 4.06 -14.90 -21.10
CA LEU A 217 5.11 -14.83 -20.08
C LEU A 217 5.41 -16.22 -19.52
N GLU A 218 6.67 -16.41 -19.11
CA GLU A 218 7.09 -17.50 -18.24
C GLU A 218 6.21 -17.57 -16.99
N SER A 219 5.99 -18.78 -16.47
CA SER A 219 5.02 -19.03 -15.38
C SER A 219 5.24 -18.15 -14.15
N SER A 220 6.49 -17.89 -13.76
CA SER A 220 6.82 -17.01 -12.62
C SER A 220 6.46 -15.55 -12.90
N ARG A 221 6.80 -15.04 -14.09
CA ARG A 221 6.48 -13.66 -14.52
C ARG A 221 4.98 -13.45 -14.72
N ARG A 222 4.27 -14.46 -15.24
CA ARG A 222 2.81 -14.45 -15.35
C ARG A 222 2.16 -14.34 -13.97
N LEU A 223 2.66 -15.11 -13.00
CA LEU A 223 2.14 -15.06 -11.64
C LEU A 223 2.43 -13.70 -10.99
N ASP A 224 3.63 -13.14 -11.18
CA ASP A 224 4.02 -11.84 -10.64
C ASP A 224 3.07 -10.70 -11.07
N VAL A 225 2.42 -10.78 -12.23
CA VAL A 225 1.36 -9.84 -12.65
C VAL A 225 0.20 -9.80 -11.66
N CYS A 226 -0.22 -10.96 -11.13
CA CYS A 226 -1.30 -11.04 -10.14
C CYS A 226 -0.78 -10.71 -8.73
N LEU A 227 0.44 -11.16 -8.42
CA LEU A 227 1.04 -11.00 -7.09
C LEU A 227 1.42 -9.56 -6.77
N GLN A 228 1.48 -8.65 -7.75
CA GLN A 228 1.65 -7.22 -7.48
C GLN A 228 0.57 -6.69 -6.50
N CYS A 229 -0.61 -7.31 -6.43
CA CYS A 229 -1.68 -6.94 -5.49
C CYS A 229 -2.11 -8.09 -4.56
N HIS A 230 -2.07 -9.35 -5.00
CA HIS A 230 -2.61 -10.50 -4.28
C HIS A 230 -1.55 -11.30 -3.50
N LEU A 231 -0.57 -10.61 -2.91
CA LEU A 231 0.54 -11.22 -2.17
C LEU A 231 0.77 -10.58 -0.80
N GLN A 232 -0.25 -10.56 0.05
CA GLN A 232 -0.05 -10.25 1.46
C GLN A 232 0.29 -11.53 2.22
N SER A 233 1.51 -11.60 2.73
CA SER A 233 2.01 -12.68 3.59
C SER A 233 1.45 -12.60 5.01
N THR A 234 1.18 -11.39 5.49
CA THR A 234 0.72 -11.09 6.84
C THR A 234 0.07 -9.71 6.91
N SER A 235 -0.95 -9.58 7.75
CA SER A 235 -1.55 -8.29 8.12
C SER A 235 -1.03 -7.72 9.44
N ASP A 236 -0.10 -8.42 10.09
CA ASP A 236 0.48 -7.88 11.32
C ASP A 236 1.23 -6.58 11.01
N PRO A 237 1.34 -5.63 11.96
CA PRO A 237 1.91 -4.31 11.69
C PRO A 237 3.44 -4.39 11.55
N LEU A 238 3.86 -4.84 10.37
CA LEU A 238 5.23 -4.89 9.86
C LEU A 238 5.17 -4.48 8.38
N PRO A 239 6.28 -3.98 7.80
CA PRO A 239 6.31 -3.68 6.37
C PRO A 239 6.21 -5.01 5.63
N HIS A 240 5.04 -5.36 5.11
CA HIS A 240 4.84 -6.60 4.34
C HIS A 240 5.64 -6.59 3.03
N MET A 241 6.09 -5.42 2.59
CA MET A 241 7.03 -5.21 1.51
C MET A 241 7.86 -3.95 1.73
N VAL A 242 9.09 -3.95 1.22
CA VAL A 242 9.94 -2.77 1.08
C VAL A 242 10.25 -2.59 -0.40
N LEU A 243 9.93 -1.42 -0.96
CA LEU A 243 10.24 -1.11 -2.36
C LEU A 243 11.75 -1.18 -2.59
N ARG A 244 12.14 -1.66 -3.77
CA ARG A 244 13.53 -1.56 -4.21
C ARG A 244 13.93 -0.09 -4.27
N THR A 245 15.16 0.20 -3.90
CA THR A 245 15.59 1.58 -3.59
C THR A 245 15.65 2.52 -4.80
N ASP A 246 15.59 1.96 -6.00
CA ASP A 246 15.53 2.62 -7.31
C ASP A 246 14.10 2.63 -7.90
N ARG A 247 13.09 2.20 -7.14
CA ARG A 247 11.70 2.06 -7.59
C ARG A 247 10.76 3.00 -6.86
N ASN A 248 9.67 3.33 -7.54
CA ASN A 248 8.54 4.08 -7.01
C ASN A 248 7.30 3.17 -6.91
N LEU A 249 6.33 3.55 -6.09
CA LEU A 249 5.12 2.76 -5.85
C LEU A 249 4.39 2.36 -7.15
N PHE A 250 4.27 3.26 -8.13
CA PHE A 250 3.62 2.97 -9.42
C PHE A 250 4.61 2.59 -10.54
N SER A 251 5.75 1.97 -10.19
CA SER A 251 6.82 1.64 -11.16
C SER A 251 6.90 0.18 -11.57
N PHE A 252 6.08 -0.72 -10.99
CA PHE A 252 6.03 -2.11 -11.45
C PHE A 252 5.62 -2.17 -12.94
N ARG A 253 6.21 -3.10 -13.68
CA ARG A 253 5.96 -3.34 -15.11
C ARG A 253 5.64 -4.81 -15.33
N PRO A 254 4.44 -5.15 -15.84
CA PRO A 254 4.10 -6.54 -16.16
C PRO A 254 5.19 -7.20 -17.01
N GLY A 255 5.62 -8.40 -16.62
CA GLY A 255 6.73 -9.11 -17.25
C GLY A 255 8.06 -9.00 -16.51
N GLU A 256 8.25 -8.03 -15.61
CA GLU A 256 9.42 -8.00 -14.74
C GLU A 256 9.27 -8.90 -13.51
N SER A 257 10.38 -9.13 -12.79
CA SER A 257 10.34 -9.85 -11.51
C SER A 257 9.70 -9.01 -10.42
N LEU A 258 8.79 -9.59 -9.64
CA LEU A 258 8.27 -8.88 -8.47
C LEU A 258 9.39 -8.54 -7.46
N SER A 259 10.42 -9.38 -7.36
CA SER A 259 11.61 -9.15 -6.51
C SER A 259 12.51 -8.01 -7.00
N ASP A 260 12.44 -7.65 -8.30
CA ASP A 260 13.15 -6.49 -8.88
C ASP A 260 12.39 -5.18 -8.63
N TYR A 261 11.14 -5.28 -8.18
CA TYR A 261 10.28 -4.15 -7.81
C TYR A 261 10.22 -3.94 -6.30
N ALA A 262 10.04 -5.02 -5.52
CA ALA A 262 9.94 -4.95 -4.07
C ALA A 262 10.38 -6.24 -3.37
N VAL A 263 11.01 -6.08 -2.20
CA VAL A 263 11.35 -7.18 -1.30
C VAL A 263 10.16 -7.44 -0.39
N HIS A 264 9.56 -8.62 -0.52
CA HIS A 264 8.43 -9.01 0.32
C HIS A 264 8.93 -9.64 1.61
N LEU A 265 8.18 -9.43 2.68
CA LEU A 265 8.55 -9.84 4.02
C LEU A 265 7.48 -10.73 4.60
N ASP A 266 7.88 -11.60 5.50
CA ASP A 266 6.99 -12.44 6.28
C ASP A 266 7.56 -12.57 7.70
N ARG A 267 6.91 -13.37 8.53
CA ARG A 267 7.38 -13.77 9.84
C ARG A 267 7.24 -15.27 10.03
N PRO A 268 7.97 -15.87 11.00
CA PRO A 268 7.74 -17.24 11.39
C PRO A 268 6.27 -17.47 11.74
N SER A 269 5.73 -18.60 11.26
CA SER A 269 4.41 -19.09 11.65
C SER A 269 4.56 -20.09 12.80
N HIS A 270 3.63 -20.04 13.76
CA HIS A 270 3.60 -21.00 14.87
C HIS A 270 2.88 -22.28 14.43
N SER A 271 3.14 -23.39 15.13
CA SER A 271 2.43 -24.65 14.87
C SER A 271 0.91 -24.45 14.99
N GLY A 272 0.16 -24.90 13.99
CA GLY A 272 -1.30 -24.74 13.93
C GLY A 272 -1.80 -23.35 13.51
N GLU A 273 -0.92 -22.37 13.30
CA GLU A 273 -1.32 -21.03 12.89
C GLU A 273 -1.77 -21.00 11.42
N GLN A 274 -2.95 -20.44 11.14
CA GLN A 274 -3.41 -20.13 9.79
C GLN A 274 -3.56 -18.63 9.62
N ARG A 275 -2.75 -18.09 8.70
CA ARG A 275 -2.78 -16.68 8.31
C ARG A 275 -3.47 -16.56 6.97
N VAL A 276 -4.76 -16.25 7.02
CA VAL A 276 -5.56 -15.95 5.83
C VAL A 276 -6.00 -14.51 5.93
N GLU A 277 -5.59 -13.72 4.96
CA GLU A 277 -5.81 -12.29 4.85
C GLU A 277 -6.66 -12.04 3.59
N VAL A 278 -7.34 -10.91 3.50
CA VAL A 278 -8.23 -10.60 2.36
C VAL A 278 -7.52 -10.72 1.01
N ASN A 279 -6.22 -10.42 0.96
CA ASN A 279 -5.38 -10.42 -0.24
C ASN A 279 -4.23 -11.44 -0.17
N SER A 280 -4.31 -12.47 0.69
CA SER A 280 -3.27 -13.51 0.76
C SER A 280 -3.44 -14.66 -0.26
N HIS A 281 -4.41 -14.58 -1.19
CA HIS A 281 -4.69 -15.64 -2.16
C HIS A 281 -3.43 -16.19 -2.86
N GLY A 282 -2.53 -15.33 -3.32
CA GLY A 282 -1.27 -15.74 -3.94
C GLY A 282 -0.30 -16.40 -2.96
N TYR A 283 -0.15 -15.83 -1.76
CA TYR A 283 0.66 -16.40 -0.68
C TYR A 283 0.19 -17.81 -0.30
N ARG A 284 -1.13 -17.99 -0.16
CA ARG A 284 -1.77 -19.26 0.18
C ARG A 284 -1.63 -20.29 -0.95
N LEU A 285 -1.80 -19.89 -2.21
CA LEU A 285 -1.60 -20.76 -3.37
C LEU A 285 -0.17 -21.26 -3.46
N LEU A 286 0.82 -20.37 -3.32
CA LEU A 286 2.24 -20.71 -3.36
C LEU A 286 2.65 -21.71 -2.28
N ALA A 287 1.98 -21.68 -1.12
CA ALA A 287 2.17 -22.62 -0.03
C ALA A 287 1.36 -23.93 -0.15
N SER A 288 0.53 -24.07 -1.19
CA SER A 288 -0.35 -25.22 -1.36
C SER A 288 0.41 -26.45 -1.87
N LYS A 289 0.00 -27.65 -1.44
CA LYS A 289 0.57 -28.90 -1.97
C LYS A 289 0.31 -29.04 -3.46
N CYS A 290 -0.87 -28.63 -3.93
CA CYS A 290 -1.24 -28.64 -5.34
C CYS A 290 -0.25 -27.83 -6.20
N PHE A 291 0.06 -26.59 -5.80
CA PHE A 291 0.99 -25.74 -6.54
C PHE A 291 2.42 -26.31 -6.53
N LEU A 292 2.88 -26.79 -5.39
CA LEU A 292 4.22 -27.37 -5.25
C LEU A 292 4.40 -28.65 -6.08
N GLN A 293 3.41 -29.55 -6.07
CA GLN A 293 3.46 -30.82 -6.82
C GLN A 293 3.37 -30.63 -8.33
N THR A 294 2.73 -29.55 -8.77
CA THR A 294 2.63 -29.21 -10.20
C THR A 294 3.83 -28.38 -10.68
N SER A 295 4.84 -28.17 -9.82
CA SER A 295 6.00 -27.31 -10.11
C SER A 295 5.57 -25.92 -10.61
N GLY A 296 4.45 -25.40 -10.08
CA GLY A 296 3.89 -24.11 -10.46
C GLY A 296 3.22 -24.05 -11.83
N SER A 297 2.86 -25.19 -12.45
CA SER A 297 2.11 -25.17 -13.72
C SER A 297 0.65 -24.68 -13.54
N ILE A 298 0.08 -24.85 -12.34
CA ILE A 298 -1.19 -24.24 -11.96
C ILE A 298 -0.99 -22.73 -11.73
N GLN A 299 -1.81 -21.93 -12.39
CA GLN A 299 -1.77 -20.47 -12.37
C GLN A 299 -3.11 -19.92 -11.86
N CYS A 300 -3.16 -18.62 -11.51
CA CYS A 300 -4.44 -17.97 -11.18
C CYS A 300 -5.46 -18.14 -12.32
N THR A 301 -4.98 -18.05 -13.56
CA THR A 301 -5.80 -18.15 -14.76
C THR A 301 -6.27 -19.57 -15.10
N SER A 302 -5.74 -20.59 -14.42
CA SER A 302 -6.24 -21.96 -14.53
C SER A 302 -7.68 -22.05 -14.01
N CYS A 303 -8.03 -21.27 -12.99
CA CYS A 303 -9.36 -21.29 -12.35
C CYS A 303 -10.13 -19.97 -12.48
N HIS A 304 -9.50 -18.87 -12.89
CA HIS A 304 -10.15 -17.56 -13.02
C HIS A 304 -9.95 -16.95 -14.41
N ASN A 305 -11.02 -16.42 -15.01
CA ASN A 305 -10.88 -15.56 -16.17
C ASN A 305 -10.77 -14.07 -15.76
N PRO A 306 -9.60 -13.42 -15.96
CA PRO A 306 -9.38 -12.04 -15.54
C PRO A 306 -10.20 -11.01 -16.34
N HIS A 307 -10.80 -11.41 -17.47
CA HIS A 307 -11.52 -10.50 -18.37
C HIS A 307 -13.04 -10.62 -18.32
N GLY A 308 -13.63 -11.50 -17.50
CA GLY A 308 -15.10 -11.59 -17.50
C GLY A 308 -15.77 -12.79 -16.85
N GLU A 309 -15.11 -13.56 -15.98
CA GLU A 309 -15.87 -14.48 -15.12
C GLU A 309 -16.61 -13.69 -14.05
N VAL A 310 -17.92 -13.51 -14.24
CA VAL A 310 -18.75 -12.64 -13.41
C VAL A 310 -19.62 -13.40 -12.41
N SER A 311 -19.91 -14.68 -12.66
CA SER A 311 -20.71 -15.51 -11.75
C SER A 311 -19.84 -16.45 -10.91
N THR A 312 -20.28 -16.69 -9.68
CA THR A 312 -19.65 -17.66 -8.77
C THR A 312 -19.79 -19.10 -9.27
N SER A 313 -20.85 -19.41 -10.02
CA SER A 313 -21.06 -20.74 -10.62
C SER A 313 -20.02 -21.05 -11.70
N ALA A 314 -19.76 -20.11 -12.63
CA ALA A 314 -18.79 -20.32 -13.71
C ALA A 314 -17.37 -20.54 -13.15
N VAL A 315 -16.97 -19.76 -12.15
CA VAL A 315 -15.69 -19.95 -11.45
C VAL A 315 -15.63 -21.33 -10.81
N ARG A 316 -16.71 -21.78 -10.16
CA ARG A 316 -16.76 -23.10 -9.53
C ARG A 316 -16.66 -24.23 -10.54
N GLU A 317 -17.38 -24.14 -11.66
CA GLU A 317 -17.34 -25.13 -12.74
C GLU A 317 -15.93 -25.24 -13.33
N ARG A 318 -15.28 -24.11 -13.62
CA ARG A 318 -13.88 -24.09 -14.09
C ARG A 318 -12.92 -24.68 -13.05
N THR A 319 -13.10 -24.31 -11.78
CA THR A 319 -12.28 -24.84 -10.68
C THR A 319 -12.43 -26.36 -10.56
N GLN A 320 -13.67 -26.86 -10.61
CA GLN A 320 -13.98 -28.29 -10.59
C GLN A 320 -13.31 -29.00 -11.77
N ALA A 321 -13.44 -28.49 -12.98
CA ALA A 321 -12.80 -29.06 -14.16
C ALA A 321 -11.27 -29.08 -14.02
N GLN A 322 -10.67 -28.04 -13.45
CA GLN A 322 -9.24 -28.01 -13.18
C GLN A 322 -8.80 -29.08 -12.17
N CYS A 323 -9.57 -29.30 -11.09
CA CYS A 323 -9.30 -30.40 -10.16
C CYS A 323 -9.39 -31.76 -10.86
N LEU A 324 -10.45 -31.97 -11.64
CA LEU A 324 -10.72 -33.25 -12.31
C LEU A 324 -9.77 -33.56 -13.48
N SER A 325 -9.02 -32.57 -13.96
CA SER A 325 -7.97 -32.80 -14.97
C SER A 325 -6.82 -33.67 -14.45
N CYS A 326 -6.63 -33.72 -13.12
CA CYS A 326 -5.57 -34.53 -12.48
C CYS A 326 -6.11 -35.50 -11.42
N HIS A 327 -7.22 -35.18 -10.76
CA HIS A 327 -7.77 -35.95 -9.64
C HIS A 327 -9.05 -36.68 -10.04
N LYS A 328 -9.21 -37.91 -9.53
CA LYS A 328 -10.49 -38.62 -9.60
C LYS A 328 -11.43 -38.14 -8.47
N PRO A 329 -12.74 -38.01 -8.71
CA PRO A 329 -13.71 -37.72 -7.66
C PRO A 329 -13.67 -38.74 -6.54
N HIS A 330 -13.99 -38.32 -5.31
CA HIS A 330 -14.22 -39.25 -4.20
C HIS A 330 -15.61 -39.88 -4.35
N GLU A 331 -15.71 -41.21 -4.35
CA GLU A 331 -16.98 -41.93 -4.50
C GLU A 331 -18.02 -41.52 -3.45
N THR A 332 -17.59 -41.32 -2.21
CA THR A 332 -18.45 -40.97 -1.07
C THR A 332 -18.95 -39.51 -1.10
N PHE A 333 -18.29 -38.63 -1.86
CA PHE A 333 -18.58 -37.19 -1.91
C PHE A 333 -18.77 -36.68 -3.34
N ALA A 334 -19.20 -37.54 -4.26
CA ALA A 334 -19.23 -37.25 -5.70
C ALA A 334 -20.13 -36.06 -6.09
N LYS A 335 -21.07 -35.66 -5.21
CA LYS A 335 -21.98 -34.52 -5.42
C LYS A 335 -21.46 -33.19 -4.88
N GLU A 336 -20.39 -33.19 -4.09
CA GLU A 336 -19.79 -31.96 -3.57
C GLU A 336 -18.71 -31.44 -4.52
N SER A 337 -18.56 -30.12 -4.60
CA SER A 337 -17.49 -29.51 -5.39
C SER A 337 -16.17 -29.59 -4.64
N CYS A 338 -15.05 -29.84 -5.34
CA CYS A 338 -13.75 -30.03 -4.71
C CYS A 338 -13.33 -28.84 -3.83
N ASP A 339 -13.71 -27.62 -4.22
CA ASP A 339 -13.43 -26.38 -3.50
C ASP A 339 -14.14 -26.29 -2.15
N SER A 340 -15.28 -26.97 -1.94
CA SER A 340 -16.01 -26.91 -0.66
C SER A 340 -15.16 -27.40 0.52
N CYS A 341 -14.36 -28.43 0.29
CA CYS A 341 -13.46 -29.00 1.29
C CYS A 341 -12.02 -28.50 1.10
N HIS A 342 -11.48 -28.57 -0.13
CA HIS A 342 -10.05 -28.33 -0.36
C HIS A 342 -9.65 -26.85 -0.42
N MET A 343 -10.64 -25.95 -0.51
CA MET A 343 -10.46 -24.50 -0.54
C MET A 343 -11.53 -23.83 0.34
N PRO A 344 -11.54 -24.09 1.66
CA PRO A 344 -12.63 -23.66 2.53
C PRO A 344 -12.73 -22.13 2.58
N ARG A 345 -13.94 -21.62 2.81
CA ARG A 345 -14.12 -20.22 3.16
C ARG A 345 -13.77 -20.01 4.63
N VAL A 346 -12.98 -18.98 4.90
CA VAL A 346 -12.53 -18.62 6.24
C VAL A 346 -12.69 -17.12 6.44
N VAL A 347 -12.97 -16.71 7.67
CA VAL A 347 -12.93 -15.30 8.06
C VAL A 347 -11.48 -14.82 7.94
N ALA A 348 -11.26 -13.68 7.29
CA ALA A 348 -9.93 -13.08 7.16
C ALA A 348 -9.48 -12.45 8.48
N ARG A 349 -8.18 -12.55 8.82
CA ARG A 349 -7.63 -11.96 10.07
C ARG A 349 -7.72 -10.44 10.09
N ASP A 350 -7.48 -9.82 8.93
CA ASP A 350 -7.45 -8.37 8.72
C ASP A 350 -8.81 -7.74 8.43
N ALA A 351 -9.85 -8.57 8.28
CA ALA A 351 -11.22 -8.11 8.07
C ALA A 351 -12.22 -9.11 8.68
N PRO A 352 -12.54 -8.99 9.98
CA PRO A 352 -13.38 -9.95 10.70
C PRO A 352 -14.79 -10.17 10.13
N LEU A 353 -15.29 -9.22 9.35
CA LEU A 353 -16.61 -9.29 8.68
C LEU A 353 -16.51 -9.73 7.22
N VAL A 354 -15.35 -10.20 6.77
CA VAL A 354 -15.12 -10.68 5.40
C VAL A 354 -14.63 -12.11 5.43
N GLN A 355 -15.36 -12.98 4.74
CA GLN A 355 -14.90 -14.34 4.44
C GLN A 355 -14.26 -14.39 3.05
N VAL A 356 -13.14 -15.11 2.95
CA VAL A 356 -12.42 -15.37 1.70
C VAL A 356 -12.18 -16.85 1.52
N THR A 357 -12.05 -17.28 0.27
CA THR A 357 -11.68 -18.66 -0.06
C THR A 357 -10.19 -18.86 0.18
N ASP A 358 -9.83 -19.82 1.03
CA ASP A 358 -8.43 -20.17 1.26
C ASP A 358 -7.85 -20.87 0.02
N HIS A 359 -6.82 -20.26 -0.57
CA HIS A 359 -6.14 -20.80 -1.75
C HIS A 359 -5.03 -21.79 -1.41
N ARG A 360 -4.86 -22.17 -0.13
CA ARG A 360 -3.97 -23.24 0.27
C ARG A 360 -4.63 -24.59 -0.01
N ILE A 361 -4.68 -24.96 -1.29
CA ILE A 361 -5.29 -26.20 -1.79
C ILE A 361 -4.58 -27.42 -1.18
N GLN A 362 -5.28 -28.11 -0.29
CA GLN A 362 -4.77 -29.28 0.41
C GLN A 362 -5.90 -30.13 0.99
N LYS A 363 -5.60 -31.33 1.46
CA LYS A 363 -6.57 -32.12 2.23
C LYS A 363 -6.94 -31.36 3.52
N PRO A 364 -8.24 -31.18 3.83
CA PRO A 364 -8.67 -30.47 5.05
C PRO A 364 -8.04 -31.09 6.30
N ALA A 365 -7.55 -30.24 7.21
CA ALA A 365 -7.18 -30.70 8.55
C ALA A 365 -8.46 -31.02 9.36
N LYS A 366 -8.38 -31.97 10.30
CA LYS A 366 -9.51 -32.33 11.17
C LYS A 366 -9.90 -31.22 12.16
N GLU A 367 -9.02 -30.26 12.41
CA GLU A 367 -9.28 -29.13 13.30
C GLU A 367 -9.60 -27.87 12.49
N HIS A 368 -10.71 -27.22 12.82
CA HIS A 368 -11.00 -25.86 12.40
C HIS A 368 -10.05 -24.93 13.14
N LEU A 369 -8.90 -24.64 12.52
CA LEU A 369 -7.89 -23.77 13.11
C LEU A 369 -8.44 -22.36 13.25
N ARG A 370 -8.40 -21.84 14.48
CA ARG A 370 -8.90 -20.50 14.80
C ARG A 370 -8.02 -19.45 14.15
N VAL A 371 -8.65 -18.59 13.37
CA VAL A 371 -8.04 -17.39 12.82
C VAL A 371 -8.02 -16.34 13.94
N LYS A 372 -6.85 -16.06 14.53
CA LYS A 372 -6.70 -15.00 15.56
C LYS A 372 -6.42 -13.66 14.89
N ALA A 373 -7.08 -12.60 15.34
CA ALA A 373 -6.76 -11.23 14.94
C ALA A 373 -5.31 -10.86 15.33
N SER A 374 -4.74 -9.86 14.68
CA SER A 374 -3.43 -9.32 15.05
C SER A 374 -3.49 -8.57 16.38
N GLU A 375 -2.57 -8.85 17.30
CA GLU A 375 -2.48 -8.20 18.61
C GLU A 375 -1.33 -7.19 18.64
N GLY A 376 -1.55 -6.02 18.02
CA GLY A 376 -0.59 -4.91 18.08
C GLY A 376 0.66 -5.08 17.20
N PRO A 377 1.64 -4.16 17.32
CA PRO A 377 2.83 -4.17 16.47
C PRO A 377 3.66 -5.43 16.67
N TYR A 378 3.97 -6.12 15.57
CA TYR A 378 4.74 -7.36 15.61
C TYR A 378 6.14 -7.12 16.18
N LYS A 379 6.57 -7.99 17.10
CA LYS A 379 7.93 -8.02 17.67
C LYS A 379 8.50 -9.41 17.45
N GLY A 380 9.59 -9.51 16.72
CA GLY A 380 10.20 -10.80 16.42
C GLY A 380 10.97 -10.83 15.11
N GLU A 381 11.27 -12.04 14.66
CA GLU A 381 12.05 -12.28 13.46
C GLU A 381 11.26 -11.95 12.18
N LEU A 382 11.94 -11.30 11.24
CA LEU A 382 11.42 -11.05 9.91
C LEU A 382 12.11 -11.99 8.93
N LEU A 383 11.32 -12.54 8.02
CA LEU A 383 11.77 -13.43 6.96
C LEU A 383 11.64 -12.72 5.63
N LEU A 384 12.63 -12.90 4.75
CA LEU A 384 12.48 -12.51 3.36
C LEU A 384 11.57 -13.52 2.65
N TYR A 385 10.61 -13.02 1.89
CA TYR A 385 9.71 -13.82 1.09
C TYR A 385 9.91 -13.53 -0.39
N ARG A 386 10.09 -14.59 -1.20
CA ARG A 386 10.38 -14.48 -2.64
C ARG A 386 11.54 -13.53 -2.95
N SER A 387 12.63 -13.64 -2.19
CA SER A 387 13.87 -12.85 -2.38
C SER A 387 14.84 -13.45 -3.40
N GLN A 388 14.37 -14.33 -4.30
CA GLN A 388 15.26 -14.93 -5.29
C GLN A 388 15.97 -13.85 -6.12
N GLY A 389 17.29 -13.94 -6.22
CA GLY A 389 18.11 -12.98 -6.97
C GLY A 389 18.74 -11.87 -6.11
N LEU A 390 18.38 -11.74 -4.84
CA LEU A 390 19.07 -10.82 -3.93
C LEU A 390 20.44 -11.37 -3.54
N ARG A 391 21.46 -10.50 -3.53
CA ARG A 391 22.74 -10.81 -2.88
C ARG A 391 22.60 -10.68 -1.38
N PHE A 392 23.40 -11.42 -0.62
CA PHE A 392 23.39 -11.38 0.85
C PHE A 392 23.44 -9.95 1.42
N ALA A 393 24.28 -9.08 0.87
CA ALA A 393 24.36 -7.69 1.31
C ALA A 393 23.04 -6.91 1.11
N GLU A 394 22.31 -7.18 0.03
CA GLU A 394 21.01 -6.59 -0.23
C GLU A 394 19.95 -7.16 0.73
N GLU A 395 19.98 -8.47 0.98
CA GLU A 395 19.10 -9.11 1.96
C GLU A 395 19.23 -8.46 3.34
N GLN A 396 20.47 -8.28 3.82
CA GLN A 396 20.73 -7.61 5.10
C GLN A 396 20.27 -6.14 5.10
N LEU A 397 20.50 -5.42 4.00
CA LEU A 397 20.05 -4.04 3.85
C LEU A 397 18.52 -3.91 3.96
N TYR A 398 17.77 -4.72 3.21
CA TYR A 398 16.30 -4.65 3.22
C TYR A 398 15.71 -5.17 4.53
N LEU A 399 16.31 -6.18 5.16
CA LEU A 399 15.96 -6.59 6.53
C LEU A 399 16.20 -5.44 7.52
N GLY A 400 17.33 -4.74 7.40
CA GLY A 400 17.66 -3.58 8.23
C GLY A 400 16.60 -2.48 8.14
N ILE A 401 16.21 -2.11 6.92
CA ILE A 401 15.12 -1.16 6.67
C ILE A 401 13.82 -1.65 7.33
N ALA A 402 13.44 -2.90 7.04
CA ALA A 402 12.19 -3.49 7.51
C ALA A 402 12.07 -3.54 9.03
N TYR A 403 13.14 -3.93 9.72
CA TYR A 403 13.21 -3.99 11.17
C TYR A 403 13.02 -2.62 11.81
N VAL A 404 13.60 -1.57 11.23
CA VAL A 404 13.47 -0.20 11.75
C VAL A 404 12.09 0.39 11.48
N GLU A 405 11.60 0.26 10.24
CA GLU A 405 10.32 0.81 9.79
C GLU A 405 9.13 0.13 10.49
N GLY A 406 9.12 -1.20 10.51
CA GLY A 406 8.10 -1.98 11.23
C GLY A 406 8.25 -1.94 12.74
N GLY A 407 9.45 -1.59 13.23
CA GLY A 407 9.76 -1.60 14.65
C GLY A 407 9.74 -2.99 15.28
N ALA A 408 9.87 -4.06 14.49
CA ALA A 408 9.89 -5.44 14.99
C ALA A 408 11.08 -5.70 15.91
N ASP A 409 12.25 -5.17 15.55
CA ASP A 409 13.45 -5.10 16.38
C ASP A 409 14.35 -3.96 15.88
N ARG A 410 14.19 -2.78 16.47
CA ARG A 410 14.87 -1.56 16.01
C ARG A 410 16.40 -1.64 16.21
N HIS A 411 16.87 -2.30 17.26
CA HIS A 411 18.31 -2.42 17.52
C HIS A 411 18.97 -3.34 16.50
N LYS A 412 18.35 -4.48 16.20
CA LYS A 412 18.81 -5.38 15.14
C LYS A 412 18.82 -4.67 13.78
N GLY A 413 17.75 -3.94 13.46
CA GLY A 413 17.67 -3.17 12.21
C GLY A 413 18.77 -2.12 12.08
N LEU A 414 19.05 -1.38 13.15
CA LEU A 414 20.14 -0.40 13.19
C LEU A 414 21.51 -1.05 13.00
N ALA A 415 21.78 -2.18 13.68
CA ALA A 415 23.03 -2.90 13.53
C ALA A 415 23.26 -3.37 12.07
N LEU A 416 22.21 -3.87 11.41
CA LEU A 416 22.26 -4.25 10.00
C LEU A 416 22.55 -3.06 9.08
N LEU A 417 21.92 -1.91 9.31
CA LEU A 417 22.14 -0.71 8.49
C LEU A 417 23.52 -0.08 8.72
N GLN A 418 24.03 -0.10 9.95
CA GLN A 418 25.33 0.44 10.30
C GLN A 418 26.50 -0.41 9.78
N ALA A 419 26.26 -1.68 9.48
CA ALA A 419 27.25 -2.55 8.84
C ALA A 419 27.61 -2.12 7.40
N TYR A 420 26.84 -1.21 6.79
CA TYR A 420 27.07 -0.67 5.45
C TYR A 420 27.27 0.86 5.50
N PRO A 421 28.38 1.36 6.08
CA PRO A 421 28.57 2.80 6.28
C PRO A 421 28.70 3.58 4.97
N ASP A 422 29.24 2.95 3.92
CA ASP A 422 29.50 3.57 2.63
C ASP A 422 28.32 3.40 1.65
N ARG A 423 27.83 4.54 1.13
CA ARG A 423 26.84 4.62 0.02
C ARG A 423 25.51 3.88 0.25
N LEU A 424 24.91 4.03 1.44
CA LEU A 424 23.51 3.66 1.66
C LEU A 424 22.58 4.37 0.66
N PRO A 425 21.59 3.67 0.07
CA PRO A 425 20.53 4.32 -0.67
C PRO A 425 19.68 5.21 0.24
N VAL A 426 18.99 6.20 -0.35
CA VAL A 426 18.24 7.22 0.41
C VAL A 426 17.23 6.61 1.38
N SER A 427 16.51 5.55 0.98
CA SER A 427 15.56 4.86 1.86
C SER A 427 16.25 4.25 3.09
N ALA A 428 17.43 3.65 2.92
CA ALA A 428 18.22 3.11 4.02
C ALA A 428 18.80 4.21 4.92
N VAL A 429 19.24 5.34 4.35
CA VAL A 429 19.65 6.52 5.12
C VAL A 429 18.48 7.04 5.97
N ARG A 430 17.28 7.13 5.39
CA ARG A 430 16.07 7.57 6.09
C ARG A 430 15.68 6.61 7.21
N ALA A 431 15.74 5.31 6.95
CA ALA A 431 15.49 4.28 7.96
C ALA A 431 16.52 4.39 9.10
N LEU A 432 17.82 4.50 8.78
CA LEU A 432 18.89 4.65 9.79
C LEU A 432 18.69 5.89 10.66
N ALA A 433 18.45 7.06 10.06
CA ALA A 433 18.24 8.31 10.79
C ALA A 433 17.01 8.24 11.71
N THR A 434 15.87 7.84 11.14
CA THR A 434 14.61 7.68 11.89
C THR A 434 14.74 6.62 13.00
N GLY A 435 15.50 5.56 12.75
CA GLY A 435 15.77 4.51 13.73
C GLY A 435 16.58 5.01 14.91
N LEU A 436 17.68 5.72 14.67
CA LEU A 436 18.51 6.31 15.71
C LEU A 436 17.70 7.29 16.56
N ASP A 437 16.94 8.16 15.89
CA ASP A 437 16.08 9.15 16.53
C ASP A 437 15.02 8.50 17.44
N LYS A 438 14.31 7.48 16.95
CA LYS A 438 13.31 6.72 17.73
C LYS A 438 13.91 5.91 18.90
N THR A 439 15.23 5.74 18.96
CA THR A 439 15.91 5.16 20.13
C THR A 439 16.39 6.22 21.13
N GLY A 440 16.05 7.50 20.91
CA GLY A 440 16.50 8.62 21.73
C GLY A 440 17.88 9.16 21.35
N ASN A 441 18.53 8.61 20.31
CA ASN A 441 19.85 9.05 19.87
C ASN A 441 19.75 10.15 18.80
N LEU A 442 19.21 11.31 19.18
CA LEU A 442 19.09 12.46 18.27
C LEU A 442 20.47 12.96 17.79
N ALA A 443 21.48 12.95 18.67
CA ALA A 443 22.83 13.40 18.35
C ALA A 443 23.48 12.55 17.23
N GLY A 444 23.27 11.24 17.25
CA GLY A 444 23.69 10.34 16.16
C GLY A 444 22.79 10.41 14.92
N ALA A 445 21.50 10.67 15.10
CA ALA A 445 20.54 10.75 14.00
C ALA A 445 20.73 12.00 13.13
N LEU A 446 21.02 13.16 13.73
CA LEU A 446 21.07 14.44 13.03
C LEU A 446 22.07 14.46 11.85
N PRO A 447 23.34 14.03 11.99
CA PRO A 447 24.25 13.94 10.86
C PRO A 447 23.76 13.01 9.74
N VAL A 448 22.97 11.99 10.09
CA VAL A 448 22.39 11.06 9.11
C VAL A 448 21.20 11.70 8.39
N TYR A 449 20.30 12.40 9.10
CA TYR A 449 19.21 13.16 8.48
C TYR A 449 19.74 14.21 7.48
N LEU A 450 20.84 14.89 7.80
CA LEU A 450 21.45 15.90 6.93
C LEU A 450 22.03 15.33 5.62
N ARG A 451 22.16 14.00 5.50
CA ARG A 451 22.52 13.33 4.22
C ARG A 451 21.33 13.23 3.26
N LEU A 452 20.10 13.38 3.76
CA LEU A 452 18.89 13.42 2.96
C LEU A 452 18.79 14.82 2.32
N THR A 453 18.53 14.95 1.02
CA THR A 453 18.48 16.27 0.36
C THR A 453 17.52 16.32 -0.82
N ARG A 454 16.68 15.29 -1.02
CA ARG A 454 16.05 15.06 -2.32
C ARG A 454 14.56 15.35 -2.40
N SER A 455 13.83 15.39 -1.27
CA SER A 455 12.39 15.61 -1.28
C SER A 455 11.94 16.57 -0.16
N ALA A 456 10.73 17.10 -0.29
CA ALA A 456 10.14 17.94 0.76
C ALA A 456 10.00 17.16 2.08
N GLU A 457 9.74 15.85 2.02
CA GLU A 457 9.66 14.98 3.21
C GLU A 457 11.02 14.85 3.89
N ASP A 458 12.08 14.66 3.10
CA ASP A 458 13.45 14.60 3.60
C ASP A 458 13.88 15.93 4.25
N LEU A 459 13.44 17.05 3.70
CA LEU A 459 13.69 18.38 4.24
C LEU A 459 12.89 18.63 5.54
N ALA A 460 11.63 18.19 5.59
CA ALA A 460 10.82 18.27 6.81
C ALA A 460 11.40 17.43 7.95
N LEU A 461 11.90 16.21 7.66
CA LEU A 461 12.59 15.38 8.65
C LEU A 461 13.87 16.05 9.19
N GLN A 462 14.64 16.69 8.31
CA GLN A 462 15.80 17.49 8.75
C GLN A 462 15.39 18.66 9.64
N ALA A 463 14.34 19.39 9.24
CA ALA A 463 13.86 20.54 9.98
C ALA A 463 13.45 20.17 11.40
N ASP A 464 12.67 19.09 11.57
CA ASP A 464 12.30 18.56 12.89
C ASP A 464 13.53 18.20 13.73
N ALA A 465 14.48 17.45 13.17
CA ALA A 465 15.70 17.05 13.87
C ALA A 465 16.57 18.26 14.26
N LEU A 466 16.70 19.25 13.38
CA LEU A 466 17.44 20.50 13.63
C LEU A 466 16.77 21.30 14.74
N GLN A 467 15.45 21.47 14.70
CA GLN A 467 14.68 22.18 15.73
C GLN A 467 14.88 21.51 17.10
N ARG A 468 14.71 20.19 17.18
CA ARG A 468 14.88 19.42 18.43
C ARG A 468 16.33 19.41 18.93
N SER A 469 17.30 19.67 18.06
CA SER A 469 18.72 19.85 18.42
C SER A 469 19.08 21.29 18.82
N GLY A 470 18.12 22.23 18.80
CA GLY A 470 18.35 23.64 19.13
C GLY A 470 18.91 24.49 17.98
N ARG A 471 19.05 23.93 16.77
CA ARG A 471 19.53 24.65 15.57
C ARG A 471 18.37 25.33 14.85
N THR A 472 17.74 26.29 15.52
CA THR A 472 16.47 26.91 15.11
C THR A 472 16.54 27.60 13.74
N ASN A 473 17.58 28.38 13.45
CA ASN A 473 17.73 29.07 12.16
C ASN A 473 17.84 28.08 10.99
N ASP A 474 18.59 26.99 11.17
CA ASP A 474 18.73 25.95 10.15
C ASP A 474 17.42 25.18 9.96
N ALA A 475 16.68 24.94 11.06
CA ALA A 475 15.38 24.30 11.03
C ALA A 475 14.35 25.12 10.26
N GLU A 476 14.31 26.43 10.49
CA GLU A 476 13.43 27.37 9.78
C GLU A 476 13.67 27.30 8.27
N ALA A 477 14.93 27.46 7.84
CA ALA A 477 15.30 27.39 6.43
C ALA A 477 14.93 26.04 5.80
N ARG A 478 15.00 24.94 6.56
CA ARG A 478 14.59 23.61 6.08
C ARG A 478 13.07 23.47 5.99
N PHE A 479 12.31 24.01 6.94
CA PHE A 479 10.85 24.02 6.85
C PHE A 479 10.35 24.87 5.67
N GLU A 480 10.97 26.01 5.41
CA GLU A 480 10.64 26.88 4.27
C GLU A 480 10.79 26.14 2.92
N LEU A 481 11.86 25.35 2.77
CA LEU A 481 12.06 24.51 1.59
C LEU A 481 11.07 23.32 1.53
N ALA A 482 10.47 22.95 2.65
CA ALA A 482 9.52 21.85 2.77
C ALA A 482 8.04 22.28 2.71
N LEU A 483 7.73 23.57 2.49
CA LEU A 483 6.37 24.10 2.47
C LEU A 483 5.38 23.47 1.46
N PRO A 484 5.79 22.77 0.38
CA PRO A 484 4.85 21.93 -0.36
C PRO A 484 4.13 20.88 0.51
N LEU A 485 4.66 20.55 1.70
CA LEU A 485 4.03 19.68 2.68
C LEU A 485 3.24 20.48 3.73
N PRO A 486 1.96 20.15 3.96
CA PRO A 486 1.19 20.76 5.03
C PRO A 486 1.80 20.58 6.44
N GLN A 487 2.54 19.49 6.66
CA GLN A 487 3.22 19.25 7.95
C GLN A 487 4.38 20.23 8.19
N ALA A 488 5.05 20.68 7.12
CA ALA A 488 6.10 21.68 7.25
C ALA A 488 5.52 23.02 7.72
N HIS A 489 4.29 23.36 7.32
CA HIS A 489 3.59 24.51 7.85
C HIS A 489 3.32 24.38 9.36
N LEU A 490 2.91 23.22 9.86
CA LEU A 490 2.74 23.00 11.30
C LEU A 490 4.04 23.19 12.08
N GLY A 491 5.11 22.53 11.63
CA GLY A 491 6.43 22.60 12.28
C GLY A 491 6.98 24.03 12.28
N LEU A 492 6.89 24.72 11.13
CA LEU A 492 7.32 26.10 11.01
C LEU A 492 6.51 27.03 11.91
N ALA A 493 5.18 26.87 11.97
CA ALA A 493 4.34 27.69 12.83
C ALA A 493 4.73 27.55 14.31
N ALA A 494 4.97 26.32 14.77
CA ALA A 494 5.44 26.06 16.13
C ALA A 494 6.81 26.71 16.41
N LEU A 495 7.73 26.63 15.44
CA LEU A 495 9.04 27.26 15.52
C LEU A 495 8.91 28.81 15.57
N LEU A 496 8.12 29.41 14.69
CA LEU A 496 7.88 30.86 14.62
C LEU A 496 7.26 31.39 15.92
N LEU A 497 6.28 30.66 16.47
CA LEU A 497 5.65 31.01 17.75
C LEU A 497 6.68 31.04 18.87
N SER A 498 7.49 29.98 19.01
CA SER A 498 8.55 29.92 20.02
C SER A 498 9.65 30.97 19.83
N ALA A 499 9.83 31.46 18.60
CA ALA A 499 10.70 32.59 18.25
C ALA A 499 10.03 33.98 18.44
N GLY A 500 8.81 34.05 19.00
CA GLY A 500 8.12 35.32 19.25
C GLY A 500 7.51 35.98 18.00
N ARG A 501 7.22 35.21 16.95
CA ARG A 501 6.60 35.69 15.69
C ARG A 501 5.19 35.11 15.50
N PRO A 502 4.21 35.47 16.37
CA PRO A 502 2.88 34.86 16.38
C PRO A 502 2.07 35.13 15.11
N ASP A 503 2.21 36.30 14.49
CA ASP A 503 1.45 36.64 13.27
C ASP A 503 1.83 35.73 12.10
N LEU A 504 3.13 35.46 11.94
CA LEU A 504 3.61 34.51 10.93
C LEU A 504 3.20 33.08 11.28
N ALA A 505 3.26 32.70 12.57
CA ALA A 505 2.80 31.38 13.01
C ALA A 505 1.32 31.15 12.65
N LEU A 506 0.47 32.17 12.83
CA LEU A 506 -0.94 32.14 12.48
C LEU A 506 -1.17 31.84 10.99
N GLU A 507 -0.45 32.53 10.10
CA GLU A 507 -0.56 32.30 8.66
C GLU A 507 -0.22 30.85 8.28
N HIS A 508 0.82 30.29 8.90
CA HIS A 508 1.23 28.92 8.62
C HIS A 508 0.24 27.89 9.20
N TRP A 509 -0.32 28.11 10.40
CA TRP A 509 -1.41 27.26 10.89
C TRP A 509 -2.66 27.32 10.02
N MET A 510 -3.05 28.48 9.50
CA MET A 510 -4.17 28.59 8.56
C MET A 510 -3.92 27.78 7.27
N LYS A 511 -2.70 27.84 6.72
CA LYS A 511 -2.30 27.02 5.57
C LYS A 511 -2.35 25.53 5.91
N ALA A 512 -1.85 25.13 7.08
CA ALA A 512 -1.93 23.76 7.57
C ALA A 512 -3.38 23.29 7.81
N ALA A 513 -4.29 24.17 8.22
CA ALA A 513 -5.70 23.84 8.47
C ALA A 513 -6.46 23.43 7.20
N SER A 514 -5.96 23.86 6.03
CA SER A 514 -6.54 23.50 4.73
C SER A 514 -6.37 22.01 4.38
N SER A 515 -5.31 21.36 4.88
CA SER A 515 -5.03 19.94 4.66
C SER A 515 -5.72 19.06 5.68
N VAL A 516 -6.33 17.96 5.22
CA VAL A 516 -6.95 16.94 6.07
C VAL A 516 -5.95 16.34 7.06
N LYS A 517 -4.66 16.21 6.68
CA LYS A 517 -3.61 15.63 7.55
C LYS A 517 -3.38 16.46 8.80
N THR A 518 -3.39 17.77 8.64
CA THR A 518 -2.92 18.73 9.65
C THR A 518 -4.05 19.56 10.24
N ARG A 519 -5.28 19.44 9.71
CA ARG A 519 -6.44 20.23 10.13
C ARG A 519 -6.71 20.18 11.61
N SER A 520 -6.80 18.99 12.20
CA SER A 520 -7.16 18.87 13.62
C SER A 520 -6.14 19.57 14.53
N GLU A 521 -4.86 19.37 14.26
CA GLU A 521 -3.77 19.97 15.03
C GLU A 521 -3.67 21.48 14.78
N ALA A 522 -3.81 21.90 13.53
CA ALA A 522 -3.82 23.32 13.17
C ALA A 522 -4.97 24.06 13.84
N LEU A 523 -6.20 23.54 13.81
CA LEU A 523 -7.36 24.16 14.45
C LEU A 523 -7.20 24.21 15.98
N SER A 524 -6.68 23.14 16.60
CA SER A 524 -6.36 23.15 18.03
C SER A 524 -5.35 24.26 18.38
N ASN A 525 -4.32 24.46 17.56
CA ASN A 525 -3.34 25.52 17.77
C ASN A 525 -3.91 26.93 17.49
N LEU A 526 -4.93 27.03 16.65
CA LEU A 526 -5.70 28.26 16.41
C LEU A 526 -6.72 28.57 17.51
N GLY A 527 -6.95 27.64 18.46
CA GLY A 527 -7.97 27.78 19.49
C GLY A 527 -9.41 27.59 18.98
N ALA A 528 -9.57 26.85 17.87
CA ALA A 528 -10.83 26.64 17.15
C ALA A 528 -11.38 25.21 17.30
#